data_AF-A0A937KC09-F1
#
_entry.id   AF-A0A937KC09-F1
#
_cell.length_a   1.000
_cell.length_b   1.000
_cell.length_c   1.000
_cell.angle_alpha   90.00
_cell.angle_beta   90.00
_cell.angle_gamma   90.00
#
_symmetry.space_group_name_H-M   'P 1'
#
loop_
_entity.id
_entity.type
_entity.pdbx_description
1 polymer ?
#
loop_
_entity_poly.entity_id
_entity_poly.type
_entity_poly.pdbx_seq_one_letter_code
_entity_poly.pdbx_strand_id
1 'polypeptide(L)' 'MTNSSSKILLTPIDKLSVDRQLIAFMQQHGMRTLEELLRYGVPDLKKMKGFNDDILFQLMDLLHSVGVMHRLSQWPKQ' A
#
# COMPACT_ATOMS: atom_id res chain seq x y z
N MET A 1 -17.71 -3.59 17.23
CA MET A 1 -16.97 -4.61 16.46
C MET A 1 -15.73 -3.94 15.88
N THR A 2 -14.55 -4.25 16.39
CA THR A 2 -13.30 -3.65 15.88
C THR A 2 -12.95 -4.33 14.56
N ASN A 3 -13.06 -3.57 13.47
CA ASN A 3 -12.75 -3.97 12.10
C ASN A 3 -11.36 -4.62 12.02
N SER A 4 -11.30 -5.95 11.83
CA SER A 4 -10.04 -6.67 11.61
C SER A 4 -9.23 -6.10 10.43
N SER A 5 -9.93 -5.51 9.45
CA SER A 5 -9.38 -4.79 8.30
C SER A 5 -8.53 -3.56 8.67
N SER A 6 -8.71 -2.98 9.85
CA SER A 6 -7.91 -1.82 10.28
C SER A 6 -6.54 -2.21 10.82
N LYS A 7 -6.40 -3.44 11.37
CA LYS A 7 -5.13 -3.91 11.93
C LYS A 7 -4.08 -4.16 10.87
N ILE A 8 -4.49 -4.69 9.72
CA ILE A 8 -3.56 -5.00 8.63
C ILE A 8 -2.96 -3.74 8.00
N LEU A 9 -3.72 -2.64 7.96
CA LEU A 9 -3.25 -1.36 7.43
C LEU A 9 -2.16 -0.73 8.28
N LEU A 10 -2.18 -0.98 9.59
CA LEU A 10 -1.19 -0.52 10.57
C LEU A 10 -0.09 -1.55 10.80
N THR A 11 -0.19 -2.74 10.18
CA THR A 11 0.84 -3.76 10.30
C THR A 11 2.07 -3.32 9.49
N PRO A 12 3.27 -3.38 10.09
CA PRO A 12 4.51 -3.13 9.36
C PRO A 12 4.61 -3.98 8.09
N ILE A 13 4.99 -3.36 6.97
CA ILE A 13 5.02 -4.01 5.64
C ILE A 13 5.98 -5.22 5.60
N ASP A 14 7.05 -5.20 6.40
CA ASP A 14 8.01 -6.29 6.56
C ASP A 14 7.43 -7.52 7.28
N LYS A 15 6.32 -7.35 8.00
CA LYS A 15 5.56 -8.45 8.63
C LYS A 15 4.42 -8.96 7.75
N LEU A 16 4.15 -8.28 6.63
CA LEU A 16 3.19 -8.75 5.64
C LEU A 16 3.88 -9.70 4.66
N SER A 17 3.18 -10.75 4.24
CA SER A 17 3.69 -11.65 3.20
C SER A 17 3.51 -10.97 1.85
N VAL A 18 4.43 -10.06 1.51
CA VAL A 18 4.39 -9.24 0.30
C VAL A 18 5.71 -9.32 -0.44
N ASP A 19 5.68 -8.95 -1.71
CA ASP A 19 6.86 -8.97 -2.56
C ASP A 19 7.92 -7.95 -2.11
N ARG A 20 9.19 -8.29 -2.34
CA ARG A 20 10.34 -7.48 -1.94
C ARG A 20 10.38 -6.11 -2.64
N GLN A 21 9.83 -5.98 -3.85
CA GLN A 21 9.83 -4.71 -4.57
C GLN A 21 8.93 -3.67 -3.92
N LEU A 22 7.71 -4.03 -3.55
CA LEU A 22 6.82 -3.14 -2.78
C LEU A 22 7.43 -2.76 -1.42
N ILE A 23 8.03 -3.73 -0.70
CA ILE A 23 8.74 -3.45 0.56
C ILE A 23 9.88 -2.45 0.33
N ALA A 24 10.73 -2.69 -0.66
CA ALA A 24 11.87 -1.84 -0.96
C ALA A 24 11.42 -0.43 -1.36
N PHE A 25 10.38 -0.31 -2.19
CA PHE A 25 9.77 0.97 -2.54
C PHE A 25 9.28 1.71 -1.30
N MET A 26 8.51 1.04 -0.43
CA MET A 26 8.00 1.64 0.79
C MET A 26 9.13 2.10 1.71
N GLN A 27 10.15 1.27 1.93
CA GLN A 27 11.31 1.59 2.75
C GLN A 27 12.12 2.76 2.19
N GLN A 28 12.34 2.82 0.87
CA GLN A 28 13.06 3.90 0.22
C GLN A 28 12.41 5.28 0.48
N HIS A 29 11.09 5.31 0.56
CA HIS A 29 10.30 6.52 0.79
C HIS A 29 9.86 6.69 2.25
N GLY A 30 10.44 5.91 3.18
CA GLY A 30 10.20 6.04 4.61
C GLY A 30 8.82 5.56 5.09
N MET A 31 8.08 4.84 4.25
CA MET A 31 6.79 4.25 4.59
C MET A 31 6.99 2.88 5.23
N ARG A 32 6.32 2.66 6.36
CA ARG A 32 6.36 1.42 7.14
C ARG A 32 5.07 0.64 7.10
N THR A 33 3.94 1.29 6.82
CA THR A 33 2.61 0.67 6.86
C THR A 33 1.81 0.97 5.60
N LEU A 34 0.81 0.12 5.29
CA LEU A 34 -0.08 0.37 4.15
C LEU A 34 -0.92 1.62 4.34
N GLU A 35 -1.27 1.97 5.57
CA GLU A 35 -1.98 3.22 5.84
C GLU A 35 -1.17 4.44 5.38
N GLU A 36 0.14 4.47 5.63
CA GLU A 36 1.01 5.57 5.20
C GLU A 36 1.10 5.65 3.68
N LEU A 37 1.21 4.51 2.99
CA LEU A 37 1.22 4.48 1.52
C LEU A 37 -0.11 4.96 0.93
N LEU A 38 -1.23 4.52 1.49
CA LEU A 38 -2.57 4.88 0.99
C LEU A 38 -2.92 6.36 1.22
N ARG A 39 -2.13 7.12 1.99
CA ARG A 39 -2.25 8.59 2.07
C ARG A 39 -1.83 9.28 0.77
N TYR A 40 -1.01 8.63 -0.04
CA TYR A 40 -0.60 9.13 -1.37
C TYR A 40 -1.51 8.53 -2.42
N GLY A 41 -2.16 9.35 -3.25
CA GLY A 41 -2.96 8.85 -4.38
C GLY A 41 -2.09 8.19 -5.46
N VAL A 42 -2.69 7.38 -6.34
CA VAL A 42 -2.00 6.81 -7.52
C VAL A 42 -1.22 7.86 -8.30
N PRO A 43 -1.77 9.06 -8.59
CA PRO A 43 -1.04 10.07 -9.36
C PRO A 43 0.25 10.52 -8.69
N ASP A 44 0.28 10.58 -7.35
CA ASP A 44 1.46 11.00 -6.60
C ASP A 44 2.47 9.87 -6.47
N LEU A 45 1.99 8.65 -6.22
CA LEU A 45 2.84 7.46 -6.26
C LEU A 45 3.53 7.30 -7.62
N LYS A 46 2.81 7.53 -8.73
CA LYS A 46 3.39 7.52 -10.08
C LYS A 46 4.48 8.56 -10.32
N LYS A 47 4.51 9.65 -9.54
CA LYS A 47 5.58 10.66 -9.60
C LYS A 47 6.79 10.28 -8.73
N MET A 48 6.64 9.32 -7.80
CA MET A 48 7.72 8.90 -6.92
C MET A 48 8.75 8.05 -7.67
N LYS A 49 10.03 8.39 -7.47
CA LYS A 49 11.14 7.63 -8.05
C LYS A 49 11.05 6.16 -7.64
N GLY A 50 11.05 5.29 -8.64
CA GLY A 50 11.03 3.84 -8.47
C GLY A 50 9.63 3.24 -8.44
N PHE A 51 8.55 4.03 -8.48
CA PHE A 51 7.20 3.49 -8.67
C PHE A 51 6.98 3.08 -10.12
N ASN A 52 6.47 1.87 -10.34
CA ASN A 52 6.18 1.30 -11.65
C ASN A 52 4.90 0.44 -11.59
N ASP A 53 4.51 -0.12 -12.74
CA ASP A 53 3.30 -0.95 -12.81
C ASP A 53 3.42 -2.22 -11.97
N ASP A 54 4.61 -2.81 -11.82
CA ASP A 54 4.83 -3.99 -10.97
C ASP A 54 4.49 -3.70 -9.50
N ILE A 55 4.95 -2.56 -8.96
CA ILE A 55 4.62 -2.12 -7.60
C ILE A 55 3.12 -1.85 -7.46
N LEU A 56 2.49 -1.27 -8.49
CA LEU A 56 1.04 -1.05 -8.48
C LEU A 56 0.27 -2.38 -8.46
N PHE A 57 0.67 -3.35 -9.28
CA PHE A 57 0.07 -4.69 -9.29
C PHE A 57 0.23 -5.39 -7.94
N GLN A 58 1.43 -5.37 -7.37
CA GLN A 58 1.70 -5.95 -6.04
C GLN A 58 0.86 -5.30 -4.94
N LEU A 59 0.72 -3.97 -4.98
CA LEU A 59 -0.12 -3.25 -4.05
C LEU A 59 -1.59 -3.67 -4.20
N MET A 60 -2.12 -3.74 -5.43
CA MET A 60 -3.50 -4.16 -5.66
C MET A 60 -3.75 -5.60 -5.20
N ASP A 61 -2.83 -6.52 -5.50
CA ASP A 61 -2.91 -7.92 -5.06
C ASP A 61 -2.91 -8.03 -3.53
N LEU A 62 -2.03 -7.28 -2.87
CA LEU A 62 -1.99 -7.20 -1.41
C LEU A 62 -3.32 -6.68 -0.84
N LEU A 63 -3.81 -5.54 -1.32
CA LEU A 63 -5.08 -4.95 -0.85
C LEU A 63 -6.26 -5.90 -1.07
N HIS A 64 -6.24 -6.67 -2.16
CA HIS A 64 -7.23 -7.69 -2.45
C HIS A 64 -7.11 -8.87 -1.46
N SER A 65 -5.90 -9.41 -1.27
CA SER A 65 -5.64 -10.55 -0.38
C SER A 65 -6.03 -10.30 1.08
N VAL A 66 -5.93 -9.05 1.55
CA VAL A 66 -6.29 -8.68 2.92
C VAL A 66 -7.71 -8.08 3.04
N GLY A 67 -8.50 -8.10 1.96
CA GLY A 67 -9.90 -7.69 1.95
C GLY A 67 -10.14 -6.18 2.11
N VAL A 68 -9.16 -5.35 1.75
CA VAL A 68 -9.23 -3.88 1.90
C VAL A 68 -9.23 -3.12 0.57
N MET A 69 -9.49 -3.80 -0.56
CA MET A 69 -9.66 -3.18 -1.89
C MET A 69 -10.64 -2.00 -1.90
N HIS A 70 -11.67 -2.00 -1.04
CA HIS A 70 -12.62 -0.89 -0.93
C HIS A 70 -11.94 0.44 -0.56
N ARG A 71 -10.74 0.43 0.05
CA ARG A 71 -9.95 1.64 0.37
C ARG A 71 -9.51 2.39 -0.88
N LEU A 72 -9.42 1.73 -2.05
CA LEU A 72 -9.15 2.39 -3.32
C LEU A 72 -10.24 3.42 -3.67
N SER A 73 -11.48 3.22 -3.24
CA SER A 73 -12.56 4.21 -3.44
C SER A 73 -12.35 5.49 -2.63
N GLN A 74 -11.59 5.40 -1.54
CA GLN A 74 -11.25 6.49 -0.62
C GLN A 74 -9.89 7.13 -0.93
N TRP A 75 -9.23 6.64 -1.98
CA TRP A 75 -7.90 7.09 -2.34
C TRP A 75 -7.94 8.54 -2.84
N PRO A 76 -6.99 9.41 -2.43
CA PRO A 76 -6.99 10.80 -2.89
C PRO A 76 -6.94 10.88 -4.41
N LYS A 77 -7.96 11.51 -4.99
CA LYS A 77 -8.01 11.89 -6.41
C LYS A 77 -7.42 13.29 -6.49
N GLN A 78 -6.10 13.39 -6.59
CA GLN A 78 -5.43 14.66 -6.89
C GLN A 78 -5.14 14.76 -8.38
#